data_AF-A0A832YEF6-F1
#
_entry.id   AF-A0A832YEF6-F1
#
_cell.length_a   1.000
_cell.length_b   1.000
_cell.length_c   1.000
_cell.angle_alpha   90.00
_cell.angle_beta   90.00
_cell.angle_gamma   90.00
#
_symmetry.space_group_name_H-M   'P 1'
#
loop_
_entity.id
_entity.type
_entity.pdbx_description
1 polymer ?
#
loop_
_entity_poly.entity_id
_entity_poly.type
_entity_poly.pdbx_seq_one_letter_code
_entity_poly.pdbx_strand_id
1 'polypeptide(L)' 'MVIDVPPTKQRCPSCTKTKIVLDNTTGELFCSFCGFVLPEK' A
#
# COMPACT_ATOMS: atom_id res chain seq x y z
N MET A 1 -9.32 8.76 -22.58
CA MET A 1 -10.11 8.51 -21.35
C MET A 1 -9.15 7.92 -20.33
N VAL A 2 -8.69 8.71 -19.36
CA VAL A 2 -7.95 8.13 -18.23
C VAL A 2 -8.97 7.32 -17.45
N ILE A 3 -8.80 6.01 -17.43
CA ILE A 3 -9.61 5.14 -16.60
C ILE A 3 -9.13 5.43 -15.18
N ASP A 4 -9.83 6.35 -14.50
CA ASP A 4 -9.81 6.45 -13.05
C ASP A 4 -10.36 5.12 -12.54
N VAL A 5 -9.48 4.11 -12.49
CA VAL A 5 -9.75 2.88 -11.75
C VAL A 5 -9.85 3.37 -10.31
N PRO A 6 -11.05 3.33 -9.69
CA PRO A 6 -11.17 3.75 -8.31
C PRO A 6 -10.12 2.95 -7.52
N PRO A 7 -9.38 3.55 -6.58
CA PRO A 7 -8.38 2.86 -5.76
C PRO A 7 -9.09 1.91 -4.79
N THR A 8 -9.83 0.96 -5.34
CA THR A 8 -10.63 -0.01 -4.62
C THR A 8 -9.64 -0.99 -4.03
N LYS A 9 -9.28 -0.70 -2.77
CA LYS A 9 -8.53 -1.57 -1.88
C LYS A 9 -7.09 -1.75 -2.37
N GLN A 10 -6.23 -0.79 -2.02
CA GLN A 10 -4.77 -0.96 -2.10
C GLN A 10 -4.40 -2.28 -1.43
N ARG A 11 -4.11 -3.29 -2.25
CA ARG A 11 -3.58 -4.58 -1.83
C ARG A 11 -2.07 -4.46 -1.88
N CYS A 12 -1.40 -5.04 -0.90
CA CYS A 12 0.03 -5.18 -0.92
C CYS A 12 0.45 -5.91 -2.21
N PRO A 13 1.29 -5.32 -3.07
CA PRO A 13 1.71 -5.97 -4.31
C PRO A 13 2.59 -7.21 -4.05
N SER A 14 3.18 -7.34 -2.86
CA SER A 14 3.99 -8.49 -2.48
C SER A 14 3.18 -9.68 -1.96
N CYS A 15 2.22 -9.47 -1.06
CA CYS A 15 1.45 -10.57 -0.44
C CYS A 15 -0.05 -10.57 -0.76
N THR A 16 -0.52 -9.61 -1.57
CA THR A 16 -1.93 -9.40 -1.96
C THR A 16 -2.91 -9.07 -0.82
N LYS A 17 -2.42 -8.95 0.42
CA LYS A 17 -3.23 -8.59 1.59
C LYS A 17 -3.60 -7.11 1.57
N THR A 18 -4.77 -6.79 2.11
CA THR A 18 -5.34 -5.44 2.11
C THR A 18 -4.94 -4.59 3.32
N LYS A 19 -3.99 -5.05 4.14
CA LYS A 19 -3.58 -4.36 5.37
C LYS A 19 -2.30 -3.56 5.13
N ILE A 20 -2.47 -2.36 4.61
CA ILE A 20 -1.42 -1.32 4.52
C ILE A 20 -1.57 -0.38 5.71
N VAL A 21 -0.46 -0.02 6.35
CA VAL A 21 -0.37 0.84 7.53
C VAL A 21 0.65 1.94 7.25
N LEU A 22 0.39 3.15 7.74
CA LEU A 22 1.35 4.25 7.71
C LEU A 22 2.29 4.13 8.91
N ASP A 23 3.59 4.06 8.64
CA ASP A 23 4.61 4.18 9.66
C ASP A 23 4.71 5.64 10.11
N ASN A 24 4.47 5.90 11.40
CA ASN A 24 4.52 7.26 11.96
C ASN A 24 5.94 7.68 12.33
N THR A 25 6.93 6.79 12.21
CA THR A 25 8.34 7.07 12.48
C THR A 25 9.01 7.65 11.25
N THR A 26 8.76 7.06 10.07
CA THR A 26 9.37 7.47 8.80
C THR A 26 8.40 8.17 7.85
N GLY A 27 7.08 8.01 8.04
CA GLY A 27 6.05 8.52 7.14
C GLY A 27 5.74 7.59 5.96
N GLU A 28 6.27 6.37 5.96
CA GLU A 28 6.13 5.44 4.83
C GLU A 28 4.92 4.52 4.97
N LEU A 29 4.28 4.18 3.86
CA LEU A 29 3.21 3.18 3.85
C LEU A 29 3.82 1.78 3.72
N PHE A 30 3.46 0.85 4.60
CA PHE A 30 3.95 -0.53 4.52
C PHE A 30 2.87 -1.56 4.83
N CYS A 31 3.06 -2.78 4.32
CA CYS A 31 2.19 -3.89 4.64
C CYS A 31 2.58 -4.51 5.97
N SER A 32 1.72 -4.34 6.98
CA SER A 32 1.90 -4.94 8.31
C SER A 32 1.88 -6.49 8.30
N PHE A 33 1.53 -7.14 7.18
CA PHE A 33 1.50 -8.60 7.08
C PHE A 33 2.82 -9.21 6.60
N CYS A 34 3.45 -8.63 5.57
CA CYS A 34 4.70 -9.17 5.00
C CYS A 34 5.90 -8.23 5.12
N GLY A 35 5.72 -7.03 5.66
CA GLY A 35 6.77 -6.01 5.79
C GLY A 35 7.08 -5.25 4.50
N PHE A 36 6.29 -5.42 3.43
CA PHE A 36 6.53 -4.73 2.17
C PHE A 36 6.28 -3.22 2.30
N VAL A 37 7.30 -2.41 2.08
CA VAL A 37 7.19 -0.94 2.05
C VAL A 37 6.74 -0.50 0.66
N LEU A 38 5.69 0.31 0.61
CA LEU A 38 5.20 0.92 -0.63
C LEU A 38 6.11 2.10 -0.96
N PRO A 39 6.67 2.16 -2.17
CA PRO A 39 7.46 3.30 -2.60
C PRO A 39 6.57 4.54 -2.68
N GLU A 40 7.03 5.65 -2.11
CA GLU A 40 6.43 6.97 -2.33
C GLU A 40 6.64 7.34 -3.82
N LYS A 41 5.59 7.82 -4.48
CA LYS A 41 5.58 8.10 -5.93
C LYS A 41 6.24 9.43 -6.26
#